data_AF-A0A663E1S1-F1
#
_entry.id   AF-A0A663E1S1-F1
#
_cell.length_a   1.000
_cell.length_b   1.000
_cell.length_c   1.000
_cell.angle_alpha   90.00
_cell.angle_beta   90.00
_cell.angle_gamma   90.00
#
_symmetry.space_group_name_H-M   'P 1'
#
loop_
_entity.id
_entity.type
_entity.pdbx_description
1 polymer ?
#
loop_
_entity_poly.entity_id
_entity_poly.type
_entity_poly.pdbx_seq_one_letter_code
_entity_poly.pdbx_strand_id
1 'polypeptide(L)'
;MTISGKVNGILVTFLVDTGATLLNFEVPQISNETVMVQGVVGEEIKYLSTPLPVVLNGKLVWGRFVISPNSPVSLLGRDLLQEFGTFISLAPTGIKLIIMGSEVIEFKEQKHSDSKIPPELAGVPRELWSTSGDEVGLLKSAEPVVIKTKGGTTPSIRQYPIINEAIPSIEKQIVHFLEKGILRECRSPYNTPILPVSRHRIDKDGDPEYRFVQDLQVVNECVIAPRPVVPDPSLILTQIPVWAQYFTVLNLTGAFFSIPIAEESQPIFAFTWQGKQLTWTRLPQGFTSSPTIFSQILKNYLQDLVFPRKSVLVQYVDDLLLASKTENDGIRDTEYLCIQLVKKGHRASPSKLHHFTAAILIQIYNSLGIFNKLHTPH
;
A
#
# COMPACT_ATOMS: atom_id res chain seq x y z
N MET A 1 12.29 -18.64 -1.58
CA MET A 1 13.64 -18.69 -2.18
C MET A 1 14.50 -19.61 -1.34
N THR A 2 15.29 -20.54 -1.89
CA THR A 2 16.20 -21.37 -1.08
C THR A 2 17.67 -21.12 -1.39
N ILE A 3 18.52 -21.06 -0.38
CA ILE A 3 19.98 -20.96 -0.47
C ILE A 3 20.62 -22.08 0.33
N SER A 4 21.63 -22.75 -0.23
CA SER A 4 22.35 -23.81 0.48
C SER A 4 23.67 -23.30 1.04
N GLY A 5 23.97 -23.69 2.28
CA GLY A 5 25.23 -23.38 2.95
C GLY A 5 25.58 -24.42 4.00
N LYS A 6 26.71 -24.23 4.68
CA LYS A 6 27.11 -25.11 5.77
C LYS A 6 26.87 -24.45 7.11
N VAL A 7 26.10 -25.07 7.99
CA VAL A 7 26.01 -24.69 9.41
C VAL A 7 26.74 -25.74 10.22
N ASN A 8 27.78 -25.31 10.94
CA ASN A 8 28.64 -26.22 11.71
C ASN A 8 29.16 -27.40 10.87
N GLY A 9 29.48 -27.16 9.59
CA GLY A 9 29.95 -28.16 8.64
C GLY A 9 28.85 -29.00 7.96
N ILE A 10 27.59 -28.93 8.41
CA ILE A 10 26.46 -29.66 7.85
C ILE A 10 25.84 -28.85 6.71
N LEU A 11 25.64 -29.47 5.54
CA LEU A 11 24.95 -28.81 4.43
C LEU A 11 23.47 -28.65 4.76
N VAL A 12 22.99 -27.41 4.72
CA VAL A 12 21.60 -27.02 5.00
C VAL A 12 21.09 -26.18 3.85
N THR A 13 19.85 -26.41 3.45
CA THR A 13 19.13 -25.58 2.48
C THR A 13 18.13 -24.71 3.24
N PHE A 14 18.38 -23.41 3.24
CA PHE A 14 17.55 -22.42 3.90
C PHE A 14 16.54 -21.82 2.96
N LEU A 15 15.31 -21.61 3.39
CA LEU A 15 14.36 -20.71 2.77
C LEU A 15 14.64 -19.26 3.25
N VAL A 16 14.99 -18.38 2.32
CA VAL A 16 15.23 -16.95 2.57
C VAL A 16 13.93 -16.25 2.92
N ASP A 17 13.90 -15.64 4.10
CA ASP A 17 12.77 -14.91 4.65
C ASP A 17 13.22 -13.55 5.19
N THR A 18 12.86 -12.47 4.48
CA THR A 18 13.21 -11.08 4.89
C THR A 18 12.26 -10.50 5.95
N GLY A 19 11.18 -11.23 6.27
CA GLY A 19 10.17 -10.88 7.27
C GLY A 19 10.39 -11.56 8.64
N ALA A 20 11.07 -12.70 8.68
CA ALA A 20 11.47 -13.35 9.93
C ALA A 20 12.70 -12.67 10.57
N THR A 21 12.58 -12.33 11.85
CA THR A 21 13.69 -11.79 12.65
C THR A 21 14.67 -12.88 13.10
N LEU A 22 14.23 -14.15 13.19
CA LEU A 22 15.06 -15.24 13.69
C LEU A 22 14.87 -16.55 12.91
N LEU A 23 15.97 -17.30 12.83
CA LEU A 23 16.17 -18.53 12.04
C LEU A 23 15.56 -19.74 12.73
N ASN A 24 15.21 -20.78 11.97
CA ASN A 24 14.77 -22.06 12.53
C ASN A 24 15.61 -23.22 12.00
N PHE A 25 16.23 -24.01 12.89
CA PHE A 25 17.02 -25.20 12.51
C PHE A 25 17.12 -26.22 13.67
N GLU A 26 17.19 -27.51 13.35
CA GLU A 26 17.52 -28.56 14.34
C GLU A 26 19.04 -28.65 14.53
N VAL A 27 19.53 -28.20 15.69
CA VAL A 27 20.93 -28.36 16.10
C VAL A 27 20.97 -29.14 17.42
N PRO A 28 21.91 -30.09 17.60
CA PRO A 28 22.09 -30.79 18.88
C PRO A 28 22.61 -29.90 20.04
N GLN A 29 22.98 -28.63 19.79
CA GLN A 29 23.54 -27.74 20.81
C GLN A 29 22.52 -26.68 21.23
N ILE A 30 21.87 -26.96 22.36
CA ILE A 30 20.86 -26.13 23.00
C ILE A 30 21.52 -25.22 24.03
N SER A 31 21.21 -23.94 24.01
CA SER A 31 21.53 -23.03 25.13
C SER A 31 20.32 -22.93 26.08
N ASN A 32 20.54 -22.54 27.34
CA ASN A 32 19.45 -22.27 28.29
C ASN A 32 18.71 -20.96 27.98
N GLU A 33 19.11 -20.24 26.94
CA GLU A 33 18.46 -19.00 26.53
C GLU A 33 17.24 -19.28 25.66
N THR A 34 16.18 -18.54 25.92
CA THR A 34 14.90 -18.65 25.21
C THR A 34 14.54 -17.32 24.57
N VAL A 35 13.79 -17.40 23.48
CA VAL A 35 13.19 -16.25 22.82
C VAL A 35 11.70 -16.46 22.66
N MET A 36 10.92 -15.40 22.87
CA MET A 36 9.50 -15.39 22.56
C MET A 36 9.36 -15.23 21.04
N VAL A 37 8.77 -16.23 20.39
CA VAL A 37 8.53 -16.24 18.96
C VAL A 37 7.04 -16.06 18.74
N GLN A 38 6.67 -15.03 17.99
CA GLN A 38 5.31 -14.79 17.57
C GLN A 38 5.08 -15.47 16.23
N GLY A 39 4.33 -16.57 16.23
CA GLY A 39 3.94 -17.30 15.03
C GLY A 39 2.49 -17.06 14.64
N VAL A 40 2.06 -17.66 13.52
CA VAL A 40 0.67 -17.60 13.01
C VAL A 40 -0.34 -18.21 14.01
N VAL A 41 0.13 -19.08 14.91
CA VAL A 41 -0.69 -19.83 15.89
C VAL A 41 -0.67 -19.16 17.29
N GLY A 42 0.10 -18.07 17.48
CA GLY A 42 0.23 -17.36 18.75
C GLY A 42 1.68 -17.18 19.20
N GLU A 43 1.86 -16.72 20.44
CA GLU A 43 3.16 -16.55 21.09
C GLU A 43 3.65 -17.89 21.66
N GLU A 44 4.88 -18.26 21.33
CA GLU A 44 5.51 -19.49 21.80
C GLU A 44 6.95 -19.19 22.28
N ILE A 45 7.34 -19.73 23.43
CA ILE A 45 8.72 -19.62 23.90
C ILE A 45 9.54 -20.73 23.25
N LYS A 46 10.60 -20.36 22.52
CA LYS A 46 11.51 -21.31 21.86
C LYS A 46 12.93 -21.16 22.37
N TYR A 47 13.71 -22.23 22.28
CA TYR A 47 15.12 -22.24 22.68
C TYR A 47 16.02 -21.70 21.59
N LEU A 48 17.08 -21.02 21.99
CA LEU A 48 18.16 -20.60 21.10
C LEU A 48 19.33 -21.58 21.14
N SER A 49 19.99 -21.73 20.00
CA SER A 49 21.29 -22.39 19.93
C SER A 49 22.38 -21.49 20.52
N THR A 50 23.50 -22.11 20.91
CA THR A 50 24.78 -21.37 20.97
C THR A 50 25.11 -20.82 19.58
N PRO A 51 25.87 -19.71 19.45
CA PRO A 51 26.32 -19.23 18.15
C PRO A 51 27.04 -20.35 17.37
N LEU A 52 26.66 -20.57 16.12
CA LEU A 52 27.26 -21.58 15.24
C LEU A 52 27.87 -20.92 14.01
N PRO A 53 28.96 -21.51 13.47
CA PRO A 53 29.56 -21.03 12.24
C PRO A 53 28.67 -21.39 11.04
N VAL A 54 28.34 -20.38 10.25
CA VAL A 54 27.54 -20.43 9.03
C VAL A 54 28.42 -20.03 7.85
N VAL A 55 28.55 -20.92 6.88
CA VAL A 55 29.29 -20.66 5.64
C VAL A 55 28.33 -20.61 4.47
N LEU A 56 28.12 -19.42 3.93
CA LEU A 56 27.43 -19.19 2.65
C LEU A 56 28.42 -18.57 1.66
N ASN A 57 28.50 -19.14 0.45
CA ASN A 57 29.36 -18.65 -0.63
C ASN A 57 30.82 -18.36 -0.20
N GLY A 58 31.37 -19.18 0.72
CA GLY A 58 32.75 -19.05 1.20
C GLY A 58 32.98 -18.03 2.32
N LYS A 59 31.98 -17.25 2.72
CA LYS A 59 32.06 -16.36 3.90
C LYS A 59 31.58 -17.08 5.14
N LEU A 60 32.37 -16.99 6.19
CA LEU A 60 32.03 -17.46 7.52
C LEU A 60 31.38 -16.34 8.33
N VAL A 61 30.20 -16.62 8.88
CA VAL A 61 29.45 -15.77 9.79
C VAL A 61 29.03 -16.60 11.00
N TRP A 62 28.90 -15.99 12.18
CA TRP A 62 28.43 -16.69 13.38
C TRP A 62 27.00 -16.27 13.69
N GLY A 63 26.06 -17.22 13.68
CA GLY A 63 24.63 -16.95 13.90
C GLY A 63 24.05 -17.78 15.04
N ARG A 64 23.01 -17.28 15.70
CA ARG A 64 22.20 -18.06 16.66
C ARG A 64 20.91 -18.50 16.01
N PHE A 65 20.45 -19.69 16.32
CA PHE A 65 19.29 -20.30 15.67
C PHE A 65 18.18 -20.52 16.69
N VAL A 66 16.94 -20.27 16.32
CA VAL A 66 15.79 -20.78 17.08
C VAL A 66 15.66 -22.26 16.78
N ILE A 67 15.54 -23.06 17.82
CA ILE A 67 15.37 -24.50 17.69
C ILE A 67 13.87 -24.78 17.65
N SER A 68 13.36 -25.21 16.50
CA SER A 68 11.98 -25.67 16.38
C SER A 68 11.93 -26.97 15.56
N PRO A 69 12.01 -28.13 16.24
CA PRO A 69 12.12 -29.45 15.61
C PRO A 69 10.92 -29.83 14.73
N ASN A 70 9.77 -29.16 14.93
CA ASN A 70 8.57 -29.38 14.12
C ASN A 70 8.52 -28.53 12.83
N SER A 71 9.59 -27.78 12.50
CA SER A 71 9.61 -26.94 11.31
C SER A 71 9.98 -27.74 10.06
N PRO A 72 9.12 -27.76 9.03
CA PRO A 72 9.40 -28.53 7.81
C PRO A 72 10.53 -27.92 6.96
N VAL A 73 10.95 -26.68 7.25
CA VAL A 73 11.92 -25.92 6.46
C VAL A 73 12.84 -25.12 7.39
N SER A 74 14.12 -25.02 7.04
CA SER A 74 15.08 -24.13 7.70
C SER A 74 14.96 -22.72 7.13
N LEU A 75 14.88 -21.68 7.95
CA LEU A 75 14.72 -20.30 7.47
C LEU A 75 16.05 -19.54 7.54
N LEU A 76 16.31 -18.63 6.58
CA LEU A 76 17.37 -17.61 6.62
C LEU A 76 16.76 -16.23 6.82
N GLY A 77 16.85 -15.71 8.04
CA GLY A 77 16.26 -14.46 8.50
C GLY A 77 17.12 -13.23 8.25
N ARG A 78 16.59 -12.07 8.60
CA ARG A 78 17.23 -10.76 8.35
C ARG A 78 18.59 -10.59 9.03
N ASP A 79 18.75 -11.18 10.22
CA ASP A 79 19.95 -11.14 11.04
C ASP A 79 21.19 -11.63 10.27
N LEU A 80 21.15 -12.85 9.74
CA LEU A 80 22.24 -13.37 8.92
C LEU A 80 22.31 -12.71 7.54
N LEU A 81 21.16 -12.40 6.91
CA LEU A 81 21.16 -11.74 5.60
C LEU A 81 21.93 -10.41 5.62
N GLN A 82 21.81 -9.63 6.71
CA GLN A 82 22.58 -8.40 6.90
C GLN A 82 24.08 -8.68 7.08
N GLU A 83 24.46 -9.67 7.88
CA GLU A 83 25.87 -10.03 8.08
C GLU A 83 26.53 -10.58 6.79
N PHE A 84 25.76 -11.24 5.94
CA PHE A 84 26.19 -11.65 4.60
C PHE A 84 26.23 -10.49 3.59
N GLY A 85 25.90 -9.26 3.99
CA GLY A 85 25.92 -8.10 3.10
C GLY A 85 24.93 -8.26 1.94
N THR A 86 23.76 -8.82 2.23
CA THR A 86 22.72 -9.07 1.24
C THR A 86 21.99 -7.77 0.93
N PHE A 87 21.79 -7.48 -0.36
CA PHE A 87 20.94 -6.38 -0.78
C PHE A 87 20.10 -6.78 -1.99
N ILE A 88 18.93 -6.16 -2.09
CA ILE A 88 18.00 -6.35 -3.20
C ILE A 88 18.32 -5.28 -4.23
N SER A 89 18.70 -5.72 -5.43
CA SER A 89 18.86 -4.84 -6.59
C SER A 89 17.62 -4.93 -7.47
N LEU A 90 17.11 -3.78 -7.89
CA LEU A 90 15.99 -3.67 -8.81
C LEU A 90 16.56 -3.40 -10.21
N ALA A 91 16.58 -4.41 -11.07
CA ALA A 91 17.03 -4.30 -12.45
C ALA A 91 15.84 -4.20 -13.43
N PRO A 92 16.04 -3.69 -14.66
CA PRO A 92 14.99 -3.69 -15.69
C PRO A 92 14.49 -5.09 -16.07
N THR A 93 15.32 -6.12 -15.90
CA THR A 93 14.97 -7.54 -16.12
C THR A 93 14.27 -8.18 -14.91
N GLY A 94 14.15 -7.41 -13.82
CA GLY A 94 13.41 -7.73 -12.60
C GLY A 94 14.29 -7.68 -11.36
N ILE A 95 13.94 -8.44 -10.33
CA ILE A 95 14.56 -8.29 -9.02
C ILE A 95 15.77 -9.21 -8.92
N LYS A 96 16.85 -8.75 -8.29
CA LYS A 96 18.05 -9.54 -8.08
C LYS A 96 18.38 -9.55 -6.60
N LEU A 97 18.50 -10.74 -6.01
CA LEU A 97 19.09 -10.86 -4.68
C LEU A 97 20.61 -10.96 -4.84
N ILE A 98 21.33 -9.97 -4.34
CA ILE A 98 22.78 -9.94 -4.39
C ILE A 98 23.29 -10.25 -2.99
N ILE A 99 24.04 -11.35 -2.87
CA ILE A 99 24.73 -11.73 -1.65
C ILE A 99 26.22 -11.57 -1.94
N MET A 100 26.88 -10.65 -1.24
CA MET A 100 28.32 -10.41 -1.37
C MET A 100 28.79 -10.08 -2.79
N GLY A 101 28.03 -9.27 -3.53
CA GLY A 101 28.39 -8.87 -4.90
C GLY A 101 28.26 -9.97 -5.95
N SER A 102 27.87 -11.19 -5.56
CA SER A 102 27.51 -12.26 -6.48
C SER A 102 25.99 -12.28 -6.67
N GLU A 103 25.55 -12.27 -7.92
CA GLU A 103 24.13 -12.41 -8.25
C GLU A 103 23.71 -13.85 -7.99
N VAL A 104 22.76 -14.05 -7.07
CA VAL A 104 22.35 -15.40 -6.66
C VAL A 104 21.14 -15.87 -7.48
N ILE A 105 20.19 -14.98 -7.78
CA ILE A 105 18.97 -15.30 -8.56
C ILE A 105 18.48 -14.04 -9.29
N GLU A 106 18.18 -14.18 -10.60
CA GLU A 106 17.45 -13.21 -11.41
C GLU A 106 15.95 -13.54 -11.39
N PHE A 107 15.13 -12.66 -10.83
CA PHE A 107 13.68 -12.74 -10.94
C PHE A 107 13.25 -12.01 -12.20
N LYS A 108 12.54 -12.69 -13.10
CA LYS A 108 11.83 -12.01 -14.19
C LYS A 108 10.55 -11.39 -13.64
N GLU A 109 10.65 -10.12 -13.27
CA GLU A 109 9.46 -9.29 -13.09
C GLU A 109 8.88 -9.09 -14.48
N GLN A 110 7.70 -9.64 -14.79
CA GLN A 110 6.94 -9.16 -15.94
C GLN A 110 6.34 -7.81 -15.55
N LYS A 111 7.20 -6.80 -15.48
CA LYS A 111 6.75 -5.43 -15.64
C LYS A 111 6.26 -5.32 -17.08
N HIS A 112 4.97 -5.10 -17.26
CA HIS A 112 4.53 -4.43 -18.47
C HIS A 112 5.13 -3.02 -18.39
N SER A 113 6.27 -2.82 -19.03
CA SER A 113 7.10 -1.62 -18.93
C SER A 113 6.54 -0.41 -19.66
N ASP A 114 5.28 -0.45 -20.07
CA ASP A 114 4.60 0.68 -20.68
C ASP A 114 3.25 0.84 -20.00
N SER A 115 2.72 2.05 -20.00
CA SER A 115 1.38 2.49 -19.60
C SER A 115 0.20 1.78 -20.32
N LYS A 116 0.39 0.54 -20.77
CA LYS A 116 -0.52 -0.25 -21.58
C LYS A 116 -1.12 -1.36 -20.73
N ILE A 117 -2.46 -1.37 -20.71
CA ILE A 117 -3.28 -2.44 -20.15
C ILE A 117 -2.80 -3.77 -20.75
N PRO A 118 -2.56 -4.83 -19.95
CA PRO A 118 -2.19 -6.14 -20.46
C PRO A 118 -3.19 -6.61 -21.52
N PRO A 119 -2.76 -7.23 -22.64
CA PRO A 119 -3.66 -7.72 -23.69
C PRO A 119 -4.79 -8.61 -23.17
N GLU A 120 -4.52 -9.35 -22.10
CA GLU A 120 -5.43 -10.26 -21.42
C GLU A 120 -6.58 -9.52 -20.71
N LEU A 121 -6.40 -8.23 -20.41
CA LEU A 121 -7.40 -7.35 -19.82
C LEU A 121 -7.96 -6.34 -20.83
N ALA A 122 -7.76 -6.55 -22.14
CA ALA A 122 -8.30 -5.69 -23.18
C ALA A 122 -9.85 -5.61 -23.17
N GLY A 123 -10.51 -6.61 -22.60
CA GLY A 123 -11.97 -6.61 -22.37
C GLY A 123 -12.44 -5.69 -21.24
N VAL A 124 -11.54 -5.20 -20.40
CA VAL A 124 -11.87 -4.27 -19.31
C VAL A 124 -12.23 -2.90 -19.88
N PRO A 125 -13.37 -2.30 -19.47
CA PRO A 125 -13.77 -0.98 -19.93
C PRO A 125 -12.69 0.08 -19.64
N ARG A 126 -12.40 0.93 -20.62
CA ARG A 126 -11.34 1.97 -20.52
C ARG A 126 -11.60 2.95 -19.39
N GLU A 127 -12.85 3.11 -18.99
CA GLU A 127 -13.29 3.95 -17.88
C GLU A 127 -12.69 3.52 -16.54
N LEU A 128 -12.16 2.30 -16.38
CA LEU A 128 -11.44 1.94 -15.17
C LEU A 128 -10.12 2.68 -15.06
N TRP A 129 -9.40 2.81 -16.17
CA TRP A 129 -7.99 3.11 -16.17
C TRP A 129 -7.74 4.61 -16.17
N SER A 130 -7.11 5.09 -15.11
CA SER A 130 -6.71 6.49 -14.96
C SER A 130 -5.66 6.84 -16.03
N THR A 131 -5.97 7.80 -16.91
CA THR A 131 -5.03 8.28 -17.95
C THR A 131 -4.09 9.38 -17.44
N SER A 132 -4.45 10.03 -16.34
CA SER A 132 -3.63 10.98 -15.60
C SER A 132 -3.81 10.78 -14.08
N GLY A 133 -2.89 11.32 -13.27
CA GLY A 133 -3.01 11.29 -11.81
C GLY A 133 -4.17 12.13 -11.26
N ASP A 134 -4.79 12.95 -12.11
CA ASP A 134 -5.83 13.92 -11.76
C ASP A 134 -7.23 13.47 -12.20
N GLU A 135 -7.34 12.28 -12.81
CA GLU A 135 -8.62 11.64 -13.10
C GLU A 135 -9.21 11.03 -11.83
N VAL A 136 -10.35 11.57 -11.43
CA VAL A 136 -11.08 11.19 -10.24
C VAL A 136 -12.30 10.36 -10.64
N GLY A 137 -12.44 9.18 -10.05
CA GLY A 137 -13.66 8.37 -10.16
C GLY A 137 -14.82 8.99 -9.38
N LEU A 138 -16.05 8.55 -9.66
CA LEU A 138 -17.23 8.93 -8.88
C LEU A 138 -17.93 7.65 -8.45
N LEU A 139 -17.94 7.36 -7.14
CA LEU A 139 -18.66 6.18 -6.65
C LEU A 139 -20.17 6.40 -6.75
N LYS A 140 -20.78 5.69 -7.70
CA LYS A 140 -22.22 5.81 -8.01
C LYS A 140 -23.12 5.25 -6.91
N SER A 141 -22.57 4.43 -6.02
CA SER A 141 -23.33 3.77 -4.94
C SER A 141 -22.94 4.21 -3.54
N ALA A 142 -22.04 5.19 -3.38
CA ALA A 142 -21.66 5.66 -2.06
C ALA A 142 -22.68 6.67 -1.54
N GLU A 143 -23.30 6.37 -0.40
CA GLU A 143 -24.10 7.35 0.33
C GLU A 143 -23.21 8.52 0.79
N PRO A 144 -23.68 9.77 0.70
CA PRO A 144 -22.93 10.92 1.19
C PRO A 144 -22.53 10.76 2.65
N VAL A 145 -21.24 10.91 2.93
CA VAL A 145 -20.71 10.72 4.27
C VAL A 145 -20.99 11.94 5.13
N VAL A 146 -21.62 11.72 6.29
CA VAL A 146 -21.86 12.74 7.32
C VAL A 146 -20.66 12.80 8.26
N ILE A 147 -20.09 13.99 8.43
CA ILE A 147 -18.95 14.25 9.32
C ILE A 147 -19.46 14.88 10.61
N LYS A 148 -19.22 14.21 11.74
CA LYS A 148 -19.65 14.69 13.06
C LYS A 148 -18.52 15.45 13.74
N THR A 149 -18.82 16.63 14.29
CA THR A 149 -17.86 17.41 15.10
C THR A 149 -18.06 17.12 16.60
N LYS A 150 -17.01 17.32 17.39
CA LYS A 150 -17.02 17.17 18.86
C LYS A 150 -17.82 18.28 19.58
N GLY A 151 -18.30 19.27 18.84
CA GLY A 151 -18.78 20.54 19.39
C GLY A 151 -17.61 21.49 19.75
N GLY A 152 -17.92 22.77 19.98
CA GLY A 152 -16.94 23.80 20.36
C GLY A 152 -16.75 24.89 19.31
N THR A 153 -15.61 25.58 19.39
CA THR A 153 -15.29 26.71 18.51
C THR A 153 -15.10 26.25 17.08
N THR A 154 -15.79 26.92 16.15
CA THR A 154 -15.64 26.69 14.72
C THR A 154 -14.25 27.14 14.22
N PRO A 155 -13.42 26.25 13.63
CA PRO A 155 -12.13 26.64 13.09
C PRO A 155 -12.26 27.67 11.96
N SER A 156 -11.71 28.86 12.17
CA SER A 156 -11.70 29.95 11.17
C SER A 156 -10.33 30.61 11.12
N ILE A 157 -9.40 29.98 10.40
CA ILE A 157 -8.03 30.44 10.17
C ILE A 157 -7.94 31.18 8.84
N ARG A 158 -7.26 32.32 8.82
CA ARG A 158 -7.05 33.12 7.60
C ARG A 158 -6.09 32.40 6.63
N GLN A 159 -6.31 32.64 5.33
CA GLN A 159 -5.40 32.14 4.29
C GLN A 159 -4.00 32.72 4.49
N TYR A 160 -2.98 31.85 4.47
CA TYR A 160 -1.58 32.26 4.50
C TYR A 160 -1.16 32.88 3.16
N PRO A 161 -0.14 33.77 3.16
CA PRO A 161 0.44 34.26 1.93
C PRO A 161 0.91 33.11 1.03
N ILE A 162 0.56 33.19 -0.26
CA ILE A 162 0.92 32.21 -1.27
C ILE A 162 1.98 32.84 -2.17
N ILE A 163 3.07 32.13 -2.41
CA ILE A 163 4.14 32.59 -3.30
C ILE A 163 3.62 32.70 -4.74
N ASN A 164 4.01 33.76 -5.44
CA ASN A 164 3.49 34.08 -6.78
C ASN A 164 3.72 32.95 -7.79
N GLU A 165 4.87 32.28 -7.71
CA GLU A 165 5.23 31.17 -8.59
C GLU A 165 4.29 29.97 -8.46
N ALA A 166 3.64 29.78 -7.31
CA ALA A 166 2.70 28.68 -7.10
C ALA A 166 1.29 28.97 -7.61
N ILE A 167 0.94 30.25 -7.79
CA ILE A 167 -0.44 30.66 -8.13
C ILE A 167 -0.92 29.98 -9.42
N PRO A 168 -0.19 29.98 -10.56
CA PRO A 168 -0.67 29.35 -11.79
C PRO A 168 -0.96 27.86 -11.62
N SER A 169 -0.08 27.13 -10.93
CA SER A 169 -0.23 25.68 -10.71
C SER A 169 -1.41 25.35 -9.79
N ILE A 170 -1.65 26.18 -8.76
CA ILE A 170 -2.79 26.02 -7.84
C ILE A 170 -4.10 26.42 -8.53
N GLU A 171 -4.12 27.50 -9.31
CA GLU A 171 -5.28 27.93 -10.09
C GLU A 171 -5.74 26.83 -11.06
N LYS A 172 -4.80 26.24 -11.83
CA LYS A 172 -5.07 25.10 -12.73
C LYS A 172 -5.79 23.95 -11.99
N GLN A 173 -5.32 23.60 -10.78
CA GLN A 173 -5.93 22.55 -9.94
C GLN A 173 -7.33 22.93 -9.44
N ILE A 174 -7.51 24.17 -8.95
CA ILE A 174 -8.82 24.64 -8.44
C ILE A 174 -9.86 24.68 -9.56
N VAL A 175 -9.49 25.21 -10.73
CA VAL A 175 -10.37 25.22 -11.92
C VAL A 175 -10.79 23.80 -12.29
N HIS A 176 -9.84 22.87 -12.39
CA HIS A 176 -10.14 21.45 -12.66
C HIS A 176 -11.09 20.85 -11.62
N PHE A 177 -10.88 21.12 -10.33
CA PHE A 177 -11.76 20.61 -9.29
C PHE A 177 -13.17 21.23 -9.33
N LEU A 178 -13.30 22.51 -9.71
CA LEU A 178 -14.59 23.16 -9.92
C LEU A 178 -15.33 22.57 -11.12
N GLU A 179 -14.65 22.38 -12.25
CA GLU A 179 -15.21 21.75 -13.46
C GLU A 179 -15.71 20.32 -13.20
N LYS A 180 -14.99 19.57 -12.35
CA LYS A 180 -15.40 18.22 -11.92
C LYS A 180 -16.44 18.21 -10.80
N GLY A 181 -16.84 19.39 -10.30
CA GLY A 181 -17.77 19.53 -9.18
C GLY A 181 -17.24 18.95 -7.86
N ILE A 182 -15.93 18.76 -7.74
CA ILE A 182 -15.23 18.31 -6.51
C ILE A 182 -15.12 19.47 -5.52
N LEU A 183 -14.99 20.69 -6.04
CA LEU A 183 -15.14 21.93 -5.30
C LEU A 183 -16.45 22.63 -5.67
N ARG A 184 -16.95 23.45 -4.74
CA ARG A 184 -18.00 24.44 -5.00
C ARG A 184 -17.79 25.70 -4.18
N GLU A 185 -18.33 26.82 -4.65
CA GLU A 185 -18.43 28.03 -3.84
C GLU A 185 -19.36 27.80 -2.64
N CYS A 186 -19.02 28.38 -1.49
CA CYS A 186 -19.82 28.25 -0.27
C CYS A 186 -19.75 29.53 0.58
N ARG A 187 -20.59 29.57 1.63
CA ARG A 187 -20.49 30.53 2.73
C ARG A 187 -20.47 29.73 4.02
N SER A 188 -19.29 29.60 4.61
CA SER A 188 -19.05 28.76 5.78
C SER A 188 -18.47 29.60 6.92
N PRO A 189 -18.91 29.34 8.18
CA PRO A 189 -18.24 29.88 9.34
C PRO A 189 -16.87 29.22 9.57
N TYR A 190 -16.59 28.09 8.90
CA TYR A 190 -15.28 27.45 8.92
C TYR A 190 -14.37 28.08 7.87
N ASN A 191 -13.07 28.13 8.14
CA ASN A 191 -12.07 28.39 7.13
C ASN A 191 -10.73 27.80 7.56
N THR A 192 -10.04 27.12 6.65
CA THR A 192 -8.65 26.69 6.84
C THR A 192 -7.79 27.09 5.64
N PRO A 193 -6.50 27.37 5.84
CA PRO A 193 -5.63 27.81 4.76
C PRO A 193 -5.24 26.66 3.83
N ILE A 194 -4.86 27.04 2.61
CA ILE A 194 -4.18 26.15 1.66
C ILE A 194 -2.67 26.44 1.65
N LEU A 195 -1.90 25.40 1.34
CA LEU A 195 -0.45 25.35 1.29
C LEU A 195 -0.03 24.78 -0.07
N PRO A 196 0.63 25.57 -0.93
CA PRO A 196 1.29 25.03 -2.11
C PRO A 196 2.55 24.28 -1.70
N VAL A 197 2.65 23.00 -2.09
CA VAL A 197 3.83 22.17 -1.83
C VAL A 197 4.54 21.91 -3.16
N SER A 198 5.79 22.35 -3.29
CA SER A 198 6.56 22.11 -4.51
C SER A 198 6.72 20.61 -4.77
N ARG A 199 6.50 20.18 -6.01
CA ARG A 199 6.84 18.82 -6.46
C ARG A 199 8.28 18.72 -6.96
N HIS A 200 9.04 19.83 -6.95
CA HIS A 200 10.39 19.93 -7.52
C HIS A 200 10.45 19.41 -8.98
N ARG A 201 9.40 19.73 -9.75
CA ARG A 201 9.23 19.39 -11.16
C ARG A 201 8.78 20.61 -11.92
N ILE A 202 8.97 20.58 -13.23
CA ILE A 202 8.46 21.58 -14.15
C ILE A 202 7.35 20.93 -14.98
N ASP A 203 6.23 21.62 -15.13
CA ASP A 203 5.12 21.15 -15.94
C ASP A 203 5.42 21.27 -17.45
N LYS A 204 4.47 20.88 -18.29
CA LYS A 204 4.65 20.90 -19.76
C LYS A 204 4.74 22.32 -20.32
N ASP A 205 4.28 23.31 -19.57
CA ASP A 205 4.23 24.71 -19.97
C ASP A 205 5.49 25.48 -19.51
N GLY A 206 6.38 24.82 -18.75
CA GLY A 206 7.60 25.42 -18.22
C GLY A 206 7.45 26.02 -16.82
N ASP A 207 6.30 25.86 -16.17
CA ASP A 207 6.02 26.37 -14.83
C ASP A 207 6.44 25.37 -13.75
N PRO A 208 6.91 25.82 -12.57
CA PRO A 208 7.13 24.92 -11.43
C PRO A 208 5.82 24.25 -10.98
N GLU A 209 5.85 22.93 -10.84
CA GLU A 209 4.69 22.15 -10.45
C GLU A 209 4.50 22.18 -8.93
N TYR A 210 3.36 22.69 -8.47
CA TYR A 210 2.96 22.69 -7.07
C TYR A 210 1.77 21.77 -6.83
N ARG A 211 1.72 21.16 -5.64
CA ARG A 211 0.57 20.39 -5.17
C ARG A 211 -0.29 21.28 -4.28
N PHE A 212 -1.59 21.29 -4.56
CA PHE A 212 -2.59 21.82 -3.63
C PHE A 212 -2.65 20.95 -2.37
N VAL A 213 -2.46 21.54 -1.20
CA VAL A 213 -2.69 20.91 0.11
C VAL A 213 -3.53 21.86 0.96
N GLN A 214 -4.61 21.38 1.58
CA GLN A 214 -5.32 22.15 2.61
C GLN A 214 -4.82 21.74 3.98
N ASP A 215 -4.54 22.72 4.85
CA ASP A 215 -4.16 22.45 6.22
C ASP A 215 -5.40 22.14 7.07
N LEU A 216 -5.71 20.84 7.16
CA LEU A 216 -6.88 20.34 7.88
C LEU A 216 -6.58 19.98 9.34
N GLN A 217 -5.43 20.34 9.90
CA GLN A 217 -5.05 19.95 11.28
C GLN A 217 -6.12 20.33 12.30
N VAL A 218 -6.55 21.60 12.31
CA VAL A 218 -7.60 22.06 13.24
C VAL A 218 -8.97 21.42 12.99
N VAL A 219 -9.27 21.08 11.73
CA VAL A 219 -10.50 20.35 11.40
C VAL A 219 -10.42 18.92 11.95
N ASN A 220 -9.27 18.25 11.79
CA ASN A 220 -9.03 16.91 12.29
C ASN A 220 -9.15 16.83 13.82
N GLU A 221 -8.73 17.87 14.54
CA GLU A 221 -8.89 17.96 16.00
C GLU A 221 -10.34 18.09 16.45
N CYS A 222 -11.16 18.83 15.68
CA CYS A 222 -12.57 19.10 16.00
C CYS A 222 -13.55 18.01 15.55
N VAL A 223 -13.14 17.09 14.68
CA VAL A 223 -14.01 16.01 14.16
C VAL A 223 -13.95 14.77 15.04
N ILE A 224 -15.08 14.07 15.17
CA ILE A 224 -15.15 12.75 15.81
C ILE A 224 -14.65 11.72 14.79
N ALA A 225 -13.46 11.19 15.02
CA ALA A 225 -12.88 10.17 14.14
C ALA A 225 -13.72 8.87 14.21
N PRO A 226 -14.02 8.24 13.05
CA PRO A 226 -14.59 6.90 13.03
C PRO A 226 -13.57 5.91 13.63
N ARG A 227 -14.06 4.81 14.20
CA ARG A 227 -13.17 3.75 14.70
C ARG A 227 -12.31 3.24 13.55
N PRO A 228 -10.96 3.25 13.68
CA PRO A 228 -10.09 2.69 12.65
C PRO A 228 -10.33 1.19 12.58
N VAL A 229 -10.74 0.71 11.41
CA VAL A 229 -10.82 -0.72 11.09
C VAL A 229 -9.83 -0.97 9.96
N VAL A 230 -8.56 -0.68 10.21
CA VAL A 230 -7.49 -1.11 9.32
C VAL A 230 -6.99 -2.45 9.85
N PRO A 231 -7.06 -3.54 9.06
CA PRO A 231 -6.50 -4.81 9.48
C PRO A 231 -4.99 -4.65 9.69
N ASP A 232 -4.46 -5.24 10.76
CA ASP A 232 -3.01 -5.36 10.95
C ASP A 232 -2.42 -6.06 9.71
N PRO A 233 -1.39 -5.51 9.06
CA PRO A 233 -0.70 -6.16 7.95
C PRO A 233 -0.34 -7.64 8.22
N SER A 234 -0.05 -8.00 9.47
CA SER A 234 0.21 -9.39 9.87
C SER A 234 -1.02 -10.30 9.70
N LEU A 235 -2.22 -9.77 9.95
CA LEU A 235 -3.49 -10.50 9.77
C LEU A 235 -3.86 -10.63 8.30
N ILE A 236 -3.49 -9.65 7.47
CA ILE A 236 -3.74 -9.67 6.02
C ILE A 236 -3.00 -10.85 5.36
N LEU A 237 -1.79 -11.15 5.83
CA LEU A 237 -1.02 -12.32 5.40
C LEU A 237 -1.76 -13.64 5.65
N THR A 238 -2.42 -13.76 6.79
CA THR A 238 -3.14 -14.99 7.17
C THR A 238 -4.36 -15.27 6.28
N GLN A 239 -4.84 -14.25 5.56
CA GLN A 239 -5.97 -14.38 4.63
C GLN A 239 -5.54 -14.96 3.28
N ILE A 240 -4.23 -14.97 2.98
CA ILE A 240 -3.71 -15.51 1.73
C ILE A 240 -3.71 -17.04 1.82
N PRO A 241 -4.42 -17.75 0.93
CA PRO A 241 -4.48 -19.20 0.99
C PRO A 241 -3.16 -19.84 0.54
N VAL A 242 -2.75 -20.90 1.23
CA VAL A 242 -1.53 -21.68 0.92
C VAL A 242 -1.52 -22.31 -0.48
N TRP A 243 -2.69 -22.46 -1.10
CA TRP A 243 -2.82 -23.01 -2.44
C TRP A 243 -2.63 -21.96 -3.55
N ALA A 244 -2.57 -20.67 -3.23
CA ALA A 244 -2.42 -19.64 -4.24
C ALA A 244 -1.04 -19.69 -4.89
N GLN A 245 -1.02 -19.71 -6.22
CA GLN A 245 0.19 -19.77 -7.02
C GLN A 245 0.35 -18.54 -7.94
N TYR A 246 -0.71 -17.76 -8.09
CA TYR A 246 -0.76 -16.56 -8.91
C TYR A 246 -1.44 -15.41 -8.16
N PHE A 247 -0.90 -14.21 -8.30
CA PHE A 247 -1.32 -13.02 -7.57
C PHE A 247 -1.46 -11.85 -8.51
N THR A 248 -2.49 -11.04 -8.30
CA THR A 248 -2.65 -9.76 -8.98
C THR A 248 -2.81 -8.65 -7.95
N VAL A 249 -2.07 -7.56 -8.12
CA VAL A 249 -2.19 -6.36 -7.30
C VAL A 249 -2.78 -5.24 -8.14
N LEU A 250 -3.88 -4.67 -7.66
CA LEU A 250 -4.57 -3.54 -8.27
C LEU A 250 -4.61 -2.38 -7.28
N ASN A 251 -4.09 -1.22 -7.67
CA ASN A 251 -4.12 0.02 -6.88
C ASN A 251 -5.23 0.95 -7.39
N LEU A 252 -6.14 1.33 -6.51
CA LEU A 252 -7.23 2.27 -6.82
C LEU A 252 -6.71 3.73 -6.80
N THR A 253 -7.08 4.52 -7.80
CA THR A 253 -6.69 5.94 -7.90
C THR A 253 -7.85 6.88 -7.59
N GLY A 254 -7.53 8.10 -7.12
CA GLY A 254 -8.55 9.11 -6.81
C GLY A 254 -9.55 8.66 -5.75
N ALA A 255 -9.15 7.71 -4.90
CA ALA A 255 -10.00 6.99 -3.95
C ALA A 255 -10.88 7.92 -3.10
N PHE A 256 -10.30 8.94 -2.47
CA PHE A 256 -11.05 9.81 -1.56
C PHE A 256 -12.04 10.70 -2.30
N PHE A 257 -11.61 11.33 -3.39
CA PHE A 257 -12.48 12.21 -4.18
C PHE A 257 -13.64 11.47 -4.87
N SER A 258 -13.63 10.13 -4.86
CA SER A 258 -14.74 9.33 -5.33
C SER A 258 -15.94 9.27 -4.36
N ILE A 259 -15.74 9.61 -3.08
CA ILE A 259 -16.77 9.52 -2.03
C ILE A 259 -17.43 10.90 -1.80
N PRO A 260 -18.77 11.03 -1.96
CA PRO A 260 -19.49 12.25 -1.62
C PRO A 260 -19.47 12.57 -0.13
N ILE A 261 -19.43 13.86 0.19
CA ILE A 261 -19.72 14.39 1.53
C ILE A 261 -21.15 14.92 1.55
N ALA A 262 -21.90 14.60 2.61
CA ALA A 262 -23.24 15.12 2.83
C ALA A 262 -23.25 16.66 2.87
N GLU A 263 -24.24 17.31 2.25
CA GLU A 263 -24.23 18.76 2.03
C GLU A 263 -24.03 19.59 3.30
N GLU A 264 -24.60 19.12 4.41
CA GLU A 264 -24.48 19.72 5.74
C GLU A 264 -23.06 19.64 6.34
N SER A 265 -22.26 18.68 5.89
CA SER A 265 -20.88 18.45 6.36
C SER A 265 -19.84 19.17 5.50
N GLN A 266 -20.20 19.53 4.26
CA GLN A 266 -19.27 20.21 3.34
C GLN A 266 -18.71 21.52 3.90
N PRO A 267 -19.47 22.40 4.58
CA PRO A 267 -18.93 23.64 5.12
C PRO A 267 -17.71 23.47 6.05
N ILE A 268 -17.55 22.30 6.70
CA ILE A 268 -16.43 22.00 7.62
C ILE A 268 -15.07 22.14 6.93
N PHE A 269 -15.00 21.83 5.63
CA PHE A 269 -13.75 21.80 4.86
C PHE A 269 -13.53 23.06 4.03
N ALA A 270 -14.15 24.18 4.39
CA ALA A 270 -14.03 25.41 3.62
C ALA A 270 -12.63 26.04 3.69
N PHE A 271 -12.21 26.65 2.58
CA PHE A 271 -10.99 27.45 2.46
C PHE A 271 -11.24 28.68 1.58
N THR A 272 -10.32 29.65 1.63
CA THR A 272 -10.44 30.89 0.83
C THR A 272 -9.38 30.93 -0.26
N TRP A 273 -9.80 31.16 -1.50
CA TRP A 273 -8.94 31.40 -2.66
C TRP A 273 -9.35 32.70 -3.35
N GLN A 274 -8.42 33.65 -3.48
CA GLN A 274 -8.64 34.93 -4.17
C GLN A 274 -9.95 35.67 -3.80
N GLY A 275 -10.27 35.70 -2.51
CA GLY A 275 -11.46 36.37 -1.99
C GLY A 275 -12.78 35.59 -2.12
N LYS A 276 -12.74 34.38 -2.69
CA LYS A 276 -13.87 33.44 -2.73
C LYS A 276 -13.66 32.31 -1.74
N GLN A 277 -14.74 31.91 -1.07
CA GLN A 277 -14.71 30.75 -0.18
C GLN A 277 -15.22 29.52 -0.93
N LEU A 278 -14.39 28.49 -0.96
CA LEU A 278 -14.65 27.21 -1.62
C LEU A 278 -14.72 26.10 -0.57
N THR A 279 -15.42 25.02 -0.89
CA THR A 279 -15.39 23.80 -0.09
C THR A 279 -15.48 22.55 -0.95
N TRP A 280 -15.11 21.41 -0.36
CA TRP A 280 -15.16 20.11 -0.97
C TRP A 280 -16.57 19.51 -0.94
N THR A 281 -16.97 18.93 -2.06
CA THR A 281 -18.17 18.07 -2.18
C THR A 281 -17.84 16.59 -2.00
N ARG A 282 -16.54 16.25 -1.97
CA ARG A 282 -15.97 14.90 -1.88
C ARG A 282 -14.95 14.82 -0.76
N LEU A 283 -14.63 13.63 -0.25
CA LEU A 283 -13.63 13.49 0.81
C LEU A 283 -12.28 14.13 0.41
N PRO A 284 -11.78 15.12 1.16
CA PRO A 284 -10.55 15.80 0.80
C PRO A 284 -9.32 14.97 1.19
N GLN A 285 -8.21 15.27 0.52
CA GLN A 285 -6.88 14.85 0.94
C GLN A 285 -6.45 15.66 2.16
N GLY A 286 -5.78 15.02 3.13
CA GLY A 286 -5.36 15.65 4.40
C GLY A 286 -6.38 15.51 5.54
N PHE A 287 -7.60 15.04 5.27
CA PHE A 287 -8.54 14.66 6.33
C PHE A 287 -8.18 13.29 6.90
N THR A 288 -7.88 13.22 8.19
CA THR A 288 -7.35 12.02 8.85
C THR A 288 -8.30 10.82 8.76
N SER A 289 -9.61 11.06 8.64
CA SER A 289 -10.58 9.96 8.55
C SER A 289 -10.82 9.46 7.13
N SER A 290 -10.36 10.18 6.08
CA SER A 290 -10.56 9.79 4.67
C SER A 290 -10.12 8.35 4.37
N PRO A 291 -8.92 7.88 4.80
CA PRO A 291 -8.49 6.50 4.55
C PRO A 291 -9.39 5.46 5.21
N THR A 292 -9.82 5.71 6.44
CA THR A 292 -10.68 4.78 7.20
C THR A 292 -12.06 4.68 6.56
N ILE A 293 -12.66 5.83 6.22
CA ILE A 293 -13.98 5.89 5.58
C ILE A 293 -13.94 5.18 4.22
N PHE A 294 -12.92 5.47 3.40
CA PHE A 294 -12.74 4.82 2.11
C PHE A 294 -12.58 3.30 2.24
N SER A 295 -11.71 2.86 3.16
CA SER A 295 -11.46 1.44 3.41
C SER A 295 -12.74 0.69 3.82
N GLN A 296 -13.56 1.29 4.69
CA GLN A 296 -14.84 0.70 5.13
C GLN A 296 -15.86 0.59 4.00
N ILE A 297 -16.04 1.66 3.20
CA ILE A 297 -16.95 1.66 2.06
C ILE A 297 -16.50 0.61 1.03
N LEU A 298 -15.21 0.57 0.73
CA LEU A 298 -14.64 -0.40 -0.20
C LEU A 298 -14.80 -1.83 0.33
N LYS A 299 -14.54 -2.09 1.62
CA LYS A 299 -14.71 -3.41 2.23
C LYS A 299 -16.14 -3.91 2.13
N ASN A 300 -17.10 -3.05 2.47
CA ASN A 300 -18.53 -3.39 2.39
C ASN A 300 -18.96 -3.68 0.95
N TYR A 301 -18.34 -3.06 -0.03
CA TYR A 301 -18.60 -3.35 -1.43
C TYR A 301 -17.99 -4.68 -1.88
N LEU A 302 -16.74 -4.94 -1.49
CA LEU A 302 -15.98 -6.11 -1.93
C LEU A 302 -16.45 -7.42 -1.27
N GLN A 303 -17.03 -7.37 -0.06
CA GLN A 303 -17.45 -8.57 0.68
C GLN A 303 -18.53 -9.39 -0.06
N ASP A 304 -19.33 -8.76 -0.92
CA ASP A 304 -20.41 -9.41 -1.67
C ASP A 304 -19.92 -10.02 -2.99
N LEU A 305 -18.64 -9.81 -3.36
CA LEU A 305 -18.10 -10.34 -4.61
C LEU A 305 -17.76 -11.82 -4.48
N VAL A 306 -18.42 -12.63 -5.32
CA VAL A 306 -18.12 -14.06 -5.47
C VAL A 306 -17.36 -14.26 -6.78
N PHE A 307 -16.09 -14.65 -6.66
CA PHE A 307 -15.21 -14.83 -7.80
C PHE A 307 -15.50 -16.13 -8.57
N PRO A 308 -15.71 -16.08 -9.90
CA PRO A 308 -16.02 -17.25 -10.72
C PRO A 308 -15.00 -18.39 -10.61
N ARG A 309 -13.71 -18.07 -10.46
CA ARG A 309 -12.62 -19.06 -10.32
C ARG A 309 -12.17 -19.26 -8.87
N LYS A 310 -12.98 -18.78 -7.91
CA LYS A 310 -12.77 -18.93 -6.46
C LYS A 310 -11.44 -18.32 -5.99
N SER A 311 -10.96 -17.28 -6.66
CA SER A 311 -9.85 -16.48 -6.17
C SER A 311 -10.22 -15.79 -4.85
N VAL A 312 -9.22 -15.60 -3.99
CA VAL A 312 -9.40 -14.91 -2.71
C VAL A 312 -8.93 -13.47 -2.87
N LEU A 313 -9.83 -12.53 -2.59
CA LEU A 313 -9.50 -11.10 -2.57
C LEU A 313 -9.10 -10.68 -1.16
N VAL A 314 -7.95 -10.03 -1.08
CA VAL A 314 -7.40 -9.45 0.14
C VAL A 314 -7.28 -7.94 -0.07
N GLN A 315 -7.87 -7.16 0.83
CA GLN A 315 -7.88 -5.69 0.76
C GLN A 315 -6.94 -5.10 1.81
N TYR A 316 -6.11 -4.15 1.40
CA TYR A 316 -5.36 -3.27 2.29
C TYR A 316 -5.56 -1.81 1.89
N VAL A 317 -6.44 -1.10 2.60
CA VAL A 317 -6.78 0.31 2.31
C VAL A 317 -7.22 0.48 0.85
N ASP A 318 -6.37 1.01 -0.03
CA ASP A 318 -6.58 1.25 -1.46
C ASP A 318 -5.95 0.19 -2.39
N ASP A 319 -5.20 -0.75 -1.83
CA ASP A 319 -4.58 -1.86 -2.55
C ASP A 319 -5.43 -3.13 -2.47
N LEU A 320 -5.63 -3.76 -3.62
CA LEU A 320 -6.38 -5.01 -3.79
C LEU A 320 -5.44 -6.11 -4.27
N LEU A 321 -5.29 -7.17 -3.47
CA LEU A 321 -4.52 -8.36 -3.80
C LEU A 321 -5.47 -9.52 -4.10
N LEU A 322 -5.45 -10.02 -5.32
CA LEU A 322 -6.22 -11.19 -5.73
C LEU A 322 -5.31 -12.42 -5.79
N ALA A 323 -5.59 -13.42 -4.97
CA ALA A 323 -4.83 -14.66 -4.85
C ALA A 323 -5.56 -15.83 -5.54
N SER A 324 -4.89 -16.46 -6.51
CA SER A 324 -5.48 -17.42 -7.45
C SER A 324 -4.65 -18.68 -7.56
N LYS A 325 -5.28 -19.82 -7.89
CA LYS A 325 -4.60 -21.11 -7.98
C LYS A 325 -3.74 -21.24 -9.24
N THR A 326 -4.20 -20.65 -10.34
CA THR A 326 -3.50 -20.66 -11.62
C THR A 326 -3.52 -19.27 -12.24
N GLU A 327 -2.62 -19.01 -13.18
CA GLU A 327 -2.57 -17.77 -13.94
C GLU A 327 -3.87 -17.50 -14.71
N ASN A 328 -4.38 -18.49 -15.44
CA ASN A 328 -5.63 -18.35 -16.19
C ASN A 328 -6.84 -18.07 -15.29
N ASP A 329 -6.88 -18.63 -14.09
CA ASP A 329 -7.93 -18.31 -13.12
C ASP A 329 -7.79 -16.87 -12.61
N GLY A 330 -6.57 -16.45 -12.29
CA GLY A 330 -6.29 -15.11 -11.79
C GLY A 330 -6.56 -14.01 -12.81
N ILE A 331 -6.24 -14.23 -14.08
CA ILE A 331 -6.56 -13.28 -15.16
C ILE A 331 -8.07 -13.09 -15.28
N ARG A 332 -8.84 -14.18 -15.30
CA ARG A 332 -10.31 -14.14 -15.44
C ARG A 332 -10.98 -13.46 -14.25
N ASP A 333 -10.54 -13.77 -13.03
CA ASP A 333 -11.10 -13.16 -11.83
C ASP A 333 -10.62 -11.70 -11.66
N THR A 334 -9.45 -11.34 -12.19
CA THR A 334 -9.00 -9.95 -12.30
C THR A 334 -9.88 -9.16 -13.26
N GLU A 335 -10.15 -9.69 -14.45
CA GLU A 335 -11.08 -9.06 -15.40
C GLU A 335 -12.46 -8.86 -14.77
N TYR A 336 -12.98 -9.88 -14.08
CA TYR A 336 -14.23 -9.78 -13.32
C TYR A 336 -14.18 -8.67 -12.27
N LEU A 337 -13.12 -8.62 -11.43
CA LEU A 337 -12.93 -7.58 -10.42
C LEU A 337 -12.95 -6.18 -11.05
N CYS A 338 -12.17 -5.99 -12.11
CA CYS A 338 -12.08 -4.73 -12.85
C CYS A 338 -13.45 -4.28 -13.38
N ILE A 339 -14.23 -5.19 -13.98
CA ILE A 339 -15.58 -4.88 -14.47
C ILE A 339 -16.51 -4.46 -13.33
N GLN A 340 -16.44 -5.14 -12.18
CA GLN A 340 -17.25 -4.78 -11.01
C GLN A 340 -16.85 -3.40 -10.48
N LEU A 341 -15.55 -3.11 -10.36
CA LEU A 341 -15.04 -1.81 -9.96
C LEU A 341 -15.53 -0.67 -10.88
N VAL A 342 -15.55 -0.88 -12.20
CA VAL A 342 -16.11 0.09 -13.17
C VAL A 342 -17.59 0.34 -12.92
N LYS A 343 -18.39 -0.71 -12.69
CA LYS A 343 -19.84 -0.58 -12.44
C LYS A 343 -20.13 0.33 -11.25
N LYS A 344 -19.28 0.30 -10.23
CA LYS A 344 -19.40 1.18 -9.06
C LYS A 344 -18.78 2.55 -9.25
N GLY A 345 -17.96 2.73 -10.29
CA GLY A 345 -17.35 4.02 -10.63
C GLY A 345 -15.97 4.25 -10.02
N HIS A 346 -15.30 3.18 -9.61
CA HIS A 346 -13.88 3.24 -9.23
C HIS A 346 -12.99 3.55 -10.44
N ARG A 347 -11.78 4.02 -10.14
CA ARG A 347 -10.66 4.16 -11.07
C ARG A 347 -9.46 3.40 -10.52
N ALA A 348 -8.63 2.87 -11.40
CA ALA A 348 -7.40 2.17 -11.05
C ALA A 348 -6.23 2.66 -11.91
N SER A 349 -5.02 2.53 -11.38
CA SER A 349 -3.81 2.89 -12.10
C SER A 349 -3.35 1.73 -12.98
N PRO A 350 -3.33 1.89 -14.32
CA PRO A 350 -2.81 0.83 -15.19
C PRO A 350 -1.31 0.58 -14.98
N SER A 351 -0.54 1.63 -14.65
CA SER A 351 0.91 1.55 -14.41
C SER A 351 1.28 0.92 -13.06
N LYS A 352 0.30 0.64 -12.20
CA LYS A 352 0.49 -0.06 -10.92
C LYS A 352 -0.22 -1.40 -10.86
N LEU A 353 -0.74 -1.89 -12.00
CA LEU A 353 -1.25 -3.23 -12.11
C LEU A 353 -0.06 -4.19 -12.21
N HIS A 354 0.06 -5.11 -11.26
CA HIS A 354 1.14 -6.07 -11.25
C HIS A 354 0.62 -7.51 -11.12
N HIS A 355 1.24 -8.42 -11.87
CA HIS A 355 0.96 -9.84 -11.82
C HIS A 355 2.19 -10.60 -11.33
N PHE A 356 1.99 -11.60 -10.47
CA PHE A 356 3.07 -12.35 -9.84
C PHE A 356 2.73 -13.84 -9.73
N THR A 357 3.75 -14.69 -9.73
CA THR A 357 3.64 -16.09 -9.31
C THR A 357 4.18 -16.26 -7.88
N ALA A 358 3.80 -17.35 -7.19
CA ALA A 358 4.11 -17.60 -5.77
C ALA A 358 5.60 -17.52 -5.37
N ALA A 359 6.53 -17.52 -6.32
CA ALA A 359 7.94 -17.25 -6.05
C ALA A 359 8.21 -15.82 -5.53
N ILE A 360 7.24 -14.89 -5.62
CA ILE A 360 7.42 -13.43 -5.45
C ILE A 360 6.54 -12.86 -4.31
N LEU A 361 6.04 -13.68 -3.39
CA LEU A 361 5.16 -13.18 -2.30
C LEU A 361 5.88 -12.24 -1.31
N ILE A 362 7.20 -12.39 -1.19
CA ILE A 362 8.06 -11.56 -0.32
C ILE A 362 8.23 -10.13 -0.88
N GLN A 363 8.09 -9.92 -2.20
CA GLN A 363 8.23 -8.60 -2.83
C GLN A 363 6.98 -7.72 -2.70
N ILE A 364 5.79 -8.33 -2.62
CA ILE A 364 4.51 -7.63 -2.50
C ILE A 364 4.51 -6.72 -1.26
N TYR A 365 5.21 -7.11 -0.19
CA TYR A 365 5.33 -6.31 1.04
C TYR A 365 6.25 -5.09 0.91
N ASN A 366 7.24 -5.14 0.01
CA ASN A 366 8.12 -4.00 -0.29
C ASN A 366 7.50 -3.04 -1.30
N SER A 367 6.70 -3.52 -2.26
CA SER A 367 6.04 -2.66 -3.26
C SER A 367 4.76 -1.98 -2.75
N LEU A 368 4.05 -2.58 -1.80
CA LEU A 368 2.89 -1.97 -1.09
C LEU A 368 3.31 -0.94 -0.03
N GLY A 369 4.61 -0.71 0.21
CA GLY A 369 5.10 0.25 1.20
C GLY A 369 4.72 -0.08 2.65
N ILE A 370 4.27 -1.30 2.92
CA ILE A 370 3.77 -1.75 4.22
C ILE A 370 4.90 -1.75 5.27
N PHE A 371 6.13 -2.08 4.88
CA PHE A 371 7.30 -1.96 5.75
C PHE A 371 7.86 -0.53 5.87
N ASN A 372 7.76 0.30 4.82
CA ASN A 372 8.28 1.67 4.86
C ASN A 372 7.45 2.61 5.76
N LYS A 373 6.17 2.30 6.02
CA LYS A 373 5.33 3.05 6.96
C LYS A 373 5.45 2.61 8.43
N LEU A 374 6.20 1.55 8.71
CA LEU A 374 6.52 1.11 10.08
C LEU A 374 7.78 1.77 10.65
N HIS A 375 8.49 2.59 9.86
CA HIS A 375 9.59 3.43 10.32
C HIS A 375 9.36 4.91 9.96
N THR A 376 8.41 5.52 10.65
CA THR A 376 8.58 6.89 11.12
C THR A 376 8.69 6.83 12.64
N PRO A 377 9.87 7.07 13.23
CA PRO A 377 9.95 7.31 14.65
C PRO A 377 9.15 8.59 14.95
N HIS A 378 8.23 8.48 15.90
CA HIS A 378 7.82 9.65 16.69
C HIS A 378 8.97 10.07 17.60
#